data_AF-Q9TTP3-F1
#
_entry.id   AF-Q9TTP3-F1
#
_cell.length_a   1.000
_cell.length_b   1.000
_cell.length_c   1.000
_cell.angle_alpha   90.00
_cell.angle_beta   90.00
_cell.angle_gamma   90.00
#
_symmetry.space_group_name_H-M   'P 1'
#
loop_
_entity.id
_entity.type
_entity.pdbx_description
1 polymer ?
#
loop_
_entity_poly.entity_id
_entity_poly.type
_entity_poly.pdbx_seq_one_letter_code
_entity_poly.pdbx_strand_id
1 'polypeptide(L)' 'MASHQLLVAPLKALLKPLSIPTQLLLGPGPSNLPPRTMAAGGPQMIGPMHKDMYQ' A
#
# COMPACT_ATOMS: atom_id res chain seq x y z
N MET A 1 -3.79 26.35 10.23
CA MET A 1 -2.36 25.95 10.26
C MET A 1 -1.89 26.03 11.71
N ALA A 2 -0.96 25.18 12.13
CA ALA A 2 -0.52 25.16 13.54
C ALA A 2 0.15 26.49 13.93
N SER A 3 0.02 26.88 15.20
CA SER A 3 0.63 28.10 15.76
C SER A 3 2.16 28.01 15.90
N HIS A 4 2.74 26.82 15.73
CA HIS A 4 4.14 26.55 15.93
C HIS A 4 4.77 25.89 14.69
N GLN A 5 6.05 26.20 14.48
CA GLN A 5 6.86 25.65 13.39
C GLN A 5 7.12 24.16 13.61
N LEU A 6 7.07 23.37 12.53
CA LEU A 6 7.50 21.97 12.56
C LEU A 6 9.03 21.91 12.64
N LEU A 7 9.55 21.23 13.66
CA LEU A 7 11.00 21.07 13.86
C LEU A 7 11.61 19.96 12.98
N VAL A 8 10.76 19.07 12.45
CA VAL A 8 11.19 17.95 11.61
C VAL A 8 10.91 18.31 10.16
N ALA A 9 11.99 18.39 9.37
CA ALA A 9 11.89 18.60 7.94
C ALA A 9 11.30 17.36 7.24
N PRO A 10 10.67 17.51 6.06
CA PRO A 10 10.20 16.37 5.27
C PRO A 10 11.33 15.39 4.94
N LEU A 11 11.05 14.09 5.09
CA LEU A 11 12.03 13.05 4.80
C LEU A 11 12.26 12.93 3.29
N LYS A 12 13.46 13.30 2.84
CA LYS A 12 13.84 13.28 1.41
C LYS A 12 13.64 11.92 0.73
N ALA A 13 13.70 10.82 1.48
CA ALA A 13 13.49 9.47 0.96
C ALA A 13 12.04 9.23 0.48
N LEU A 14 11.04 9.79 1.17
CA LEU A 14 9.61 9.65 0.83
C LEU A 14 9.20 10.50 -0.38
N LEU A 15 10.06 11.42 -0.81
CA LEU A 15 9.86 12.22 -2.02
C LEU A 15 10.23 11.44 -3.29
N LYS A 16 10.89 10.29 -3.16
CA LYS A 16 11.21 9.41 -4.29
C LYS A 16 10.06 8.42 -4.53
N PRO A 17 9.78 8.04 -5.78
CA PRO A 17 8.83 6.98 -6.07
C PRO A 17 9.22 5.67 -5.37
N LEU A 18 8.23 4.95 -4.85
CA LEU A 18 8.44 3.61 -4.30
C LEU A 18 8.76 2.64 -5.43
N SER A 19 9.83 1.86 -5.27
CA SER A 19 10.26 0.84 -6.24
C SER A 19 10.52 -0.47 -5.50
N ILE A 20 10.02 -1.57 -6.05
CA ILE A 20 10.12 -2.92 -5.47
C ILE A 20 10.71 -3.85 -6.54
N PRO A 21 11.71 -4.70 -6.22
CA PRO A 21 12.28 -5.63 -7.20
C PRO A 21 11.30 -6.75 -7.57
N THR A 22 11.38 -7.24 -8.80
CA THR A 22 10.67 -8.46 -9.23
C THR A 22 11.42 -9.69 -8.73
N GLN A 23 10.80 -10.50 -7.89
CA GLN A 23 11.40 -11.71 -7.30
C GLN A 23 10.46 -12.90 -7.39
N LEU A 24 11.02 -14.09 -7.62
CA LEU A 24 10.31 -15.37 -7.52
C LEU A 24 10.57 -15.96 -6.12
N LEU A 25 9.50 -16.08 -5.33
CA LEU A 25 9.55 -16.47 -3.92
C LEU A 25 9.20 -17.95 -3.77
N LEU A 26 10.24 -18.80 -3.67
CA LEU A 26 10.12 -20.27 -3.51
C LEU A 26 10.55 -20.75 -2.10
N GLY A 27 10.59 -19.84 -1.13
CA GLY A 27 10.87 -20.16 0.27
C GLY A 27 9.65 -20.71 1.01
N PRO A 28 9.74 -20.92 2.33
CA PRO A 28 8.62 -21.41 3.16
C PRO A 28 7.46 -20.41 3.29
N GLY A 29 7.63 -19.18 2.78
CA GLY A 29 6.63 -18.12 2.80
C GLY A 29 7.26 -16.76 3.14
N PRO A 30 6.66 -15.63 2.71
CA PRO A 30 5.46 -15.50 1.87
C PRO A 30 5.70 -15.90 0.40
N SER A 31 4.62 -16.21 -0.33
CA SER A 31 4.65 -16.57 -1.75
C SER A 31 4.25 -15.39 -2.67
N ASN A 32 4.52 -15.51 -3.97
CA ASN A 32 4.06 -14.53 -4.96
C ASN A 32 2.53 -14.49 -5.05
N LEU A 33 1.97 -13.30 -5.21
CA LEU A 33 0.53 -13.11 -5.38
C LEU A 33 0.11 -13.42 -6.83
N PRO A 34 -0.99 -14.17 -7.04
CA PRO A 34 -1.56 -14.33 -8.37
C PRO A 34 -2.17 -12.99 -8.87
N PRO A 35 -2.31 -12.79 -10.19
CA PRO A 35 -2.79 -11.53 -10.76
C PRO A 35 -4.13 -11.05 -10.17
N ARG A 36 -5.07 -11.97 -9.89
CA ARG A 36 -6.37 -11.64 -9.29
C ARG A 36 -6.24 -11.02 -7.91
N THR A 37 -5.39 -11.57 -7.04
CA THR A 37 -5.18 -11.05 -5.69
C THR A 37 -4.43 -9.72 -5.71
N MET A 38 -3.47 -9.56 -6.63
CA MET A 38 -2.80 -8.27 -6.84
C MET A 38 -3.78 -7.19 -7.30
N ALA A 39 -4.64 -7.50 -8.27
CA ALA A 39 -5.65 -6.59 -8.78
C ALA A 39 -6.70 -6.21 -7.72
N ALA A 40 -7.00 -7.10 -6.75
CA ALA A 40 -7.97 -6.84 -5.69
C ALA A 40 -7.50 -5.78 -4.66
N GLY A 41 -6.19 -5.47 -4.60
CA GLY A 41 -5.64 -4.44 -3.70
C GLY A 41 -5.64 -3.02 -4.27
N GLY A 42 -5.94 -2.85 -5.56
CA GLY A 42 -5.97 -1.55 -6.25
C GLY A 42 -7.28 -0.75 -6.19
N PRO A 43 -8.48 -1.36 -6.06
CA PRO A 43 -9.74 -0.64 -5.98
C PRO A 43 -9.82 0.32 -4.79
N GLN A 44 -10.65 1.35 -4.93
CA GLN A 44 -10.89 2.35 -3.90
C GLN A 44 -11.55 1.71 -2.67
N MET A 45 -11.18 2.21 -1.48
CA MET A 45 -11.79 1.79 -0.23
C MET A 45 -13.29 2.12 -0.21
N ILE A 46 -14.09 1.13 0.20
CA ILE A 46 -15.53 1.27 0.49
C ILE A 46 -15.77 1.32 1.99
N GLY A 47 -16.93 1.81 2.41
CA GLY A 47 -17.31 1.81 3.82
C GLY A 47 -17.39 0.39 4.39
N PRO A 48 -16.99 0.17 5.65
CA PRO A 48 -16.91 -1.18 6.24
C PRO A 48 -18.26 -1.88 6.44
N MET A 49 -19.39 -1.18 6.25
CA MET A 49 -20.75 -1.77 6.24
C MET A 49 -21.45 -1.56 4.90
N HIS A 50 -20.70 -1.25 3.85
CA HIS A 50 -21.25 -1.09 2.51
C HIS A 50 -21.79 -2.44 1.99
N LYS A 51 -22.91 -2.42 1.27
CA LYS A 51 -23.56 -3.63 0.77
C LYS A 51 -22.63 -4.49 -0.08
N ASP A 52 -21.84 -3.83 -0.95
CA ASP A 52 -20.88 -4.48 -1.84
C ASP A 52 -19.71 -5.18 -1.11
N MET A 53 -19.53 -4.95 0.19
CA MET A 53 -18.54 -5.70 0.98
C MET A 53 -18.97 -7.16 1.23
N TYR A 54 -20.27 -7.42 1.21
CA TYR A 54 -20.87 -8.73 1.47
C TYR A 54 -21.37 -9.44 0.21
N GLN A 55 -21.16 -8.83 -0.97
CA GLN A 55 -21.46 -9.42 -2.27
C GLN A 55 -20.22 -10.14 -2.81
#